data_AF-A0A1Y0VUB0-F1
#
_entry.id   AF-A0A1Y0VUB0-F1
#
_cell.length_a   1.000
_cell.length_b   1.000
_cell.length_c   1.000
_cell.angle_alpha   90.00
_cell.angle_beta   90.00
_cell.angle_gamma   90.00
#
_symmetry.space_group_name_H-M   'P 1'
#
loop_
_entity.id
_entity.type
_entity.pdbx_description
1 polymer ?
#
loop_
_entity_poly.entity_id
_entity_poly.type
_entity_poly.pdbx_seq_one_letter_code
_entity_poly.pdbx_strand_id
1 'polypeptide(L)'
;MKEIEKQKYYGRLVLQPINAVPTDALDCRPAIVMKGNQIHCQRCGAITSSRDGALPDHQFYCRKCINLGRVSTLVQLATIPEPNNFVANQSYLEWPGKLTVPQARCSKAIINSIDQQQNRLLWAVTGAGKTEMLFPGINHALQNKKGYAWLRPELTWS
;
A
#
# COMPACT_ATOMS: atom_id res chain seq x y z
N MET A 1 9.98 9.09 21.29
CA MET A 1 9.08 7.96 20.98
C MET A 1 9.85 6.66 21.13
N LYS A 2 9.25 5.64 21.74
CA LYS A 2 9.84 4.30 21.83
C LYS A 2 9.80 3.61 20.46
N GLU A 3 10.76 2.73 20.16
CA GLU A 3 10.89 1.99 18.89
C GLU A 3 9.57 1.31 18.45
N ILE A 4 8.86 0.73 19.42
CA ILE A 4 7.59 0.00 19.25
C ILE A 4 6.46 0.91 18.77
N GLU A 5 6.49 2.21 19.12
CA GLU A 5 5.49 3.17 18.69
C GLU A 5 5.72 3.59 17.23
N LYS A 6 6.99 3.73 16.81
CA LYS A 6 7.36 4.05 15.43
C LYS A 6 6.92 2.96 14.45
N GLN A 7 6.96 1.69 14.89
CA GLN A 7 6.54 0.55 14.07
C GLN A 7 5.08 0.60 13.61
N LYS A 8 4.22 1.34 14.32
CA LYS A 8 2.82 1.55 13.93
C LYS A 8 2.66 2.52 12.76
N TYR A 9 3.65 3.36 12.49
CA TYR A 9 3.58 4.42 11.48
C TYR A 9 4.42 4.15 10.23
N TYR A 10 5.32 3.16 10.23
CA TYR A 10 6.13 2.82 9.04
C TYR A 10 5.23 2.43 7.87
N GLY A 11 5.33 3.20 6.77
CA GLY A 11 4.63 2.94 5.51
C GLY A 11 3.10 3.04 5.58
N ARG A 12 2.53 3.41 6.73
CA ARG A 12 1.09 3.42 7.00
C ARG A 12 0.57 4.84 7.17
N LEU A 13 -0.60 5.09 6.61
CA LEU A 13 -1.35 6.34 6.81
C LEU A 13 -2.24 6.20 8.05
N VAL A 14 -1.75 6.70 9.18
CA VAL A 14 -2.46 6.68 10.47
C VAL A 14 -3.23 7.98 10.65
N LEU A 15 -4.50 7.88 11.08
CA LEU A 15 -5.32 9.04 11.37
C LEU A 15 -4.97 9.59 12.76
N GLN A 16 -4.60 10.86 12.83
CA GLN A 16 -4.44 11.60 14.08
C GLN A 16 -5.32 12.86 14.07
N PRO A 17 -5.83 13.32 15.22
CA PRO A 17 -6.51 14.61 15.27
C PRO A 17 -5.53 15.73 14.90
N ILE A 18 -6.04 16.80 14.26
CA ILE A 18 -5.20 17.92 13.80
C ILE A 18 -4.48 18.65 14.94
N ASN A 19 -5.01 18.54 16.17
CA ASN A 19 -4.44 19.12 17.39
C ASN A 19 -3.45 18.17 18.11
N ALA A 20 -3.17 16.99 17.56
CA ALA A 20 -2.15 16.12 18.11
C ALA A 20 -0.79 16.78 17.98
N VAL A 21 -0.01 16.80 19.06
CA VAL A 21 1.37 17.31 19.06
C VAL A 21 2.15 16.54 17.99
N PRO A 22 2.64 17.21 16.92
CA PRO A 22 3.48 16.57 15.93
C PRO A 22 4.71 16.05 16.66
N THR A 23 4.96 14.75 16.58
CA THR A 23 6.24 14.24 17.06
C THR A 23 7.25 14.43 15.94
N ASP A 24 8.45 14.95 16.24
CA ASP A 24 9.48 15.38 15.26
C ASP A 24 9.91 14.35 14.19
N ALA A 25 9.41 13.11 14.25
CA ALA A 25 9.69 12.05 13.29
C ALA A 25 8.49 11.67 12.39
N LEU A 26 7.36 12.36 12.49
CA LEU A 26 6.14 12.06 11.72
C LEU A 26 5.95 13.04 10.57
N ASP A 27 5.82 12.51 9.36
CA ASP A 27 5.34 13.27 8.21
C ASP A 27 3.81 13.37 8.30
N CYS A 28 3.32 14.55 8.70
CA CYS A 28 1.91 14.85 8.80
C CYS A 28 1.42 15.59 7.55
N ARG A 29 0.31 15.14 6.97
CA ARG A 29 -0.36 15.82 5.85
C ARG A 29 -1.87 15.89 6.05
N PRO A 30 -2.55 16.92 5.50
CA PRO A 30 -4.00 17.02 5.60
C PRO A 30 -4.68 15.83 4.95
N ALA A 31 -5.71 15.28 5.60
CA ALA A 31 -6.40 14.12 5.07
C ALA A 31 -7.36 14.46 3.92
N ILE A 32 -7.86 15.69 3.89
CA ILE A 32 -8.73 16.24 2.84
C ILE A 32 -8.16 17.57 2.34
N VAL A 33 -8.09 17.73 1.02
CA VAL A 33 -7.70 18.97 0.35
C VAL A 33 -8.88 19.47 -0.47
N MET A 34 -9.23 20.74 -0.31
CA MET A 34 -10.27 21.39 -1.11
C MET A 34 -9.67 21.97 -2.38
N LYS A 35 -10.25 21.66 -3.54
CA LYS A 35 -9.94 22.28 -4.83
C LYS A 35 -11.24 22.78 -5.46
N GLY A 36 -11.47 24.08 -5.35
CA GLY A 36 -12.74 24.69 -5.79
C GLY A 36 -13.93 24.10 -5.04
N ASN A 37 -14.88 23.52 -5.78
CA ASN A 37 -16.09 22.91 -5.21
C ASN A 37 -15.98 21.39 -4.98
N GLN A 38 -14.75 20.85 -5.01
CA GLN A 38 -14.47 19.43 -4.84
C GLN A 38 -13.52 19.18 -3.66
N ILE A 39 -13.79 18.11 -2.94
CA ILE A 39 -12.93 17.58 -1.87
C ILE A 39 -12.11 16.40 -2.41
N HIS A 40 -10.81 16.44 -2.15
CA HIS A 40 -9.86 15.40 -2.53
C HIS A 40 -9.37 14.69 -1.27
N CYS A 41 -9.65 13.39 -1.16
CA CYS A 41 -9.18 12.59 -0.04
C CYS A 41 -7.75 12.10 -0.30
N GLN A 42 -6.80 12.50 0.55
CA GLN A 42 -5.38 12.12 0.43
C GLN A 42 -5.09 10.70 0.94
N ARG A 43 -6.10 10.00 1.49
CA ARG A 43 -5.99 8.58 1.89
C ARG A 43 -6.33 7.63 0.76
N CYS A 44 -7.47 7.82 0.10
CA CYS A 44 -7.96 6.90 -0.94
C CYS A 44 -7.92 7.49 -2.36
N GLY A 45 -7.56 8.76 -2.52
CA GLY A 45 -7.56 9.46 -3.81
C GLY A 45 -8.94 9.81 -4.34
N ALA A 46 -10.02 9.57 -3.59
CA ALA A 46 -11.36 9.88 -4.04
C ALA A 46 -11.60 11.39 -4.17
N ILE A 47 -12.23 11.77 -5.28
CA ILE A 47 -12.73 13.11 -5.53
C ILE A 47 -14.24 13.08 -5.27
N THR A 48 -14.74 14.00 -4.46
CA THR A 48 -16.17 14.09 -4.13
C THR A 48 -16.59 15.55 -4.14
N SER A 49 -17.86 15.85 -4.42
CA SER A 49 -18.39 17.21 -4.32
C SER A 49 -18.32 17.69 -2.87
N SER A 50 -18.06 18.98 -2.65
CA SER A 50 -18.10 19.59 -1.30
C SER A 50 -19.45 19.36 -0.61
N ARG A 51 -20.57 19.42 -1.36
CA ARG A 51 -21.93 19.19 -0.84
C ARG A 51 -22.16 17.77 -0.34
N ASP A 52 -21.54 16.80 -0.98
CA ASP A 52 -21.74 15.38 -0.73
C ASP A 52 -21.09 14.90 0.57
N GLY A 53 -20.05 15.61 1.01
CA GLY A 53 -19.26 15.28 2.18
C GLY A 53 -19.25 16.40 3.22
N ALA A 54 -20.26 17.24 3.28
CA ALA A 54 -20.31 18.36 4.23
C ALA A 54 -20.63 17.89 5.67
N LEU A 55 -19.94 18.48 6.63
CA LEU A 55 -20.18 18.40 8.08
C LEU A 55 -20.64 19.77 8.61
N PRO A 56 -21.17 19.82 9.84
CA PRO A 56 -21.26 21.07 10.60
C PRO A 56 -19.90 21.81 10.65
N ASP A 57 -19.95 23.13 10.80
CA ASP A 57 -18.78 24.03 10.88
C ASP A 57 -17.88 24.06 9.63
N HIS A 58 -18.49 23.97 8.43
CA HIS A 58 -17.77 24.01 7.15
C HIS A 58 -16.67 22.94 7.01
N GLN A 59 -16.85 21.81 7.68
CA GLN A 59 -15.93 20.69 7.61
C GLN A 59 -16.35 19.70 6.54
N PHE A 60 -15.43 18.81 6.15
CA PHE A 60 -15.72 17.80 5.14
C PHE A 60 -15.23 16.42 5.55
N TYR A 61 -15.85 15.37 5.01
CA TYR A 61 -15.45 13.98 5.19
C TYR A 61 -15.50 13.18 3.89
N CYS A 62 -14.68 12.13 3.83
CA CYS A 62 -14.68 11.21 2.70
C CYS A 62 -15.67 10.06 2.94
N ARG A 63 -16.76 10.02 2.16
CA ARG A 63 -17.75 8.93 2.20
C ARG A 63 -17.14 7.55 1.88
N LYS A 64 -16.17 7.48 0.98
CA LYS A 64 -15.49 6.20 0.62
C LYS A 64 -14.63 5.63 1.74
N CYS A 65 -14.10 6.49 2.62
CA CYS A 65 -13.29 6.03 3.74
C CYS A 65 -14.11 5.73 5.00
N ILE A 66 -15.43 5.94 5.00
CA ILE A 66 -16.25 5.81 6.22
C ILE A 66 -16.14 4.41 6.85
N ASN A 67 -16.15 3.37 6.02
CA ASN A 67 -16.00 1.97 6.44
C ASN A 67 -14.59 1.62 6.93
N LEU A 68 -13.58 2.41 6.54
CA LEU A 68 -12.16 2.20 6.87
C LEU A 68 -11.67 3.14 7.98
N GLY A 69 -12.59 3.86 8.64
CA GLY A 69 -12.31 4.94 9.58
C GLY A 69 -12.53 6.30 8.93
N ARG A 70 -13.47 7.07 9.49
CA ARG A 70 -13.92 8.38 9.01
C ARG A 70 -12.73 9.33 8.82
N VAL A 71 -12.44 9.64 7.56
CA VAL A 71 -11.47 10.67 7.19
C VAL A 71 -12.20 12.00 7.06
N SER A 72 -11.76 13.01 7.80
CA SER A 72 -12.35 14.35 7.80
C SER A 72 -11.29 15.44 7.78
N THR A 73 -11.70 16.69 7.64
CA THR A 73 -10.82 17.86 7.76
C THR A 73 -10.27 18.06 9.17
N LEU A 74 -10.85 17.42 10.18
CA LEU A 74 -10.37 17.45 11.57
C LEU A 74 -9.22 16.48 11.87
N VAL A 75 -8.91 15.60 10.91
CA VAL A 75 -7.85 14.60 11.07
C VAL A 75 -6.77 14.82 10.03
N GLN A 76 -5.55 14.52 10.43
CA GLN A 76 -4.37 14.49 9.59
C GLN A 76 -3.89 13.05 9.41
N LEU A 77 -3.21 12.80 8.29
CA LEU A 77 -2.56 11.54 7.99
C LEU A 77 -1.10 11.67 8.43
N ALA A 78 -0.73 10.92 9.45
CA ALA A 78 0.64 10.79 9.92
C ALA A 78 1.26 9.51 9.36
N THR A 79 2.47 9.62 8.81
CA THR A 79 3.25 8.49 8.29
C THR A 79 4.71 8.65 8.69
N ILE A 80 5.42 7.54 8.80
CA ILE A 80 6.88 7.53 8.83
C ILE A 80 7.34 6.76 7.59
N PRO A 81 8.31 7.27 6.80
CA PRO A 81 8.86 6.50 5.70
C PRO A 81 9.41 5.19 6.25
N GLU A 82 8.90 4.08 5.71
CA GLU A 82 9.40 2.77 6.10
C GLU A 82 10.86 2.66 5.64
N PRO A 83 11.81 2.32 6.55
CA PRO A 83 13.23 2.28 6.21
C PRO A 83 13.57 1.19 5.19
N ASN A 84 12.61 0.35 4.77
CA ASN A 84 12.77 -0.77 3.84
C ASN A 84 14.05 -1.56 4.13
N ASN A 85 14.30 -1.80 5.43
CA ASN A 85 15.54 -2.40 5.89
C ASN A 85 15.51 -3.94 5.73
N PHE A 86 15.15 -4.39 4.53
CA PHE A 86 15.29 -5.77 4.13
C PHE A 86 16.79 -6.09 4.07
N VAL A 87 17.17 -7.16 4.75
CA VAL A 87 18.55 -7.66 4.77
C VAL A 87 18.86 -8.18 3.37
N ALA A 88 19.77 -7.50 2.68
CA ALA A 88 20.29 -7.97 1.40
C ALA A 88 20.96 -9.34 1.60
N ASN A 89 20.82 -10.24 0.62
CA ASN A 89 21.34 -11.61 0.63
C ASN A 89 20.63 -12.62 1.56
N GLN A 90 19.48 -12.28 2.14
CA GLN A 90 18.58 -13.29 2.72
C GLN A 90 17.66 -13.85 1.63
N SER A 91 17.49 -15.17 1.58
CA SER A 91 16.39 -15.77 0.84
C SER A 91 15.13 -15.61 1.68
N TYR A 92 14.18 -14.82 1.19
CA TYR A 92 12.84 -14.71 1.78
C TYR A 92 11.91 -15.82 1.27
N LEU A 93 12.43 -16.70 0.41
CA LEU A 93 11.73 -17.87 -0.10
C LEU A 93 12.03 -19.08 0.77
N GLU A 94 10.99 -19.54 1.46
CA GLU A 94 10.97 -20.84 2.14
C GLU A 94 10.34 -21.93 1.26
N TRP A 95 9.80 -21.58 0.08
CA TRP A 95 9.17 -22.56 -0.80
C TRP A 95 10.24 -23.51 -1.40
N PRO A 96 10.20 -24.82 -1.09
CA PRO A 96 11.24 -25.76 -1.49
C PRO A 96 11.03 -26.32 -2.91
N GLY A 97 9.98 -25.89 -3.62
CA GLY A 97 9.62 -26.45 -4.92
C GLY A 97 10.54 -26.00 -6.06
N LYS A 98 10.67 -26.86 -7.08
CA LYS A 98 11.35 -26.51 -8.33
C LYS A 98 10.31 -26.02 -9.34
N LEU A 99 10.59 -24.86 -9.95
CA LEU A 99 9.80 -24.38 -11.07
C LEU A 99 10.04 -25.26 -12.29
N THR A 100 8.96 -25.57 -13.00
CA THR A 100 9.05 -26.16 -14.34
C THR A 100 9.70 -25.15 -15.30
N VAL A 101 10.27 -25.64 -16.41
CA VAL A 101 10.89 -24.79 -17.46
C VAL A 101 9.99 -23.62 -17.89
N PRO A 102 8.69 -23.80 -18.20
CA PRO A 102 7.82 -22.68 -18.55
C PRO A 102 7.58 -21.71 -17.38
N GLN A 103 7.41 -22.21 -16.16
CA GLN A 103 7.26 -21.38 -14.96
C GLN A 103 8.51 -20.51 -14.72
N ALA A 104 9.70 -21.08 -14.89
CA ALA A 104 10.97 -20.36 -14.74
C ALA A 104 11.13 -19.24 -15.78
N ARG A 105 10.68 -19.47 -17.03
CA ARG A 105 10.66 -18.42 -18.07
C ARG A 105 9.73 -17.27 -17.69
N CYS A 106 8.53 -17.58 -17.21
CA CYS A 106 7.58 -16.57 -16.72
C CYS A 106 8.16 -15.79 -15.54
N SER A 107 8.79 -16.48 -14.59
CA SER A 107 9.38 -15.86 -13.41
C SER A 107 10.53 -14.90 -13.78
N LYS A 108 11.41 -15.29 -14.72
CA LYS A 108 12.43 -14.39 -15.27
C LYS A 108 11.84 -13.16 -15.94
N ALA A 109 10.73 -13.30 -16.67
CA ALA A 109 10.05 -12.15 -17.28
C ALA A 109 9.45 -11.19 -16.22
N ILE A 110 8.99 -11.72 -15.08
CA ILE A 110 8.52 -10.92 -13.95
C ILE A 110 9.68 -10.14 -13.33
N ILE A 111 10.81 -10.80 -13.07
CA ILE A 111 12.03 -10.19 -12.53
C ILE A 111 12.49 -9.03 -13.43
N ASN A 112 12.60 -9.25 -14.74
CA ASN A 112 12.98 -8.21 -15.68
C ASN A 112 12.02 -7.01 -15.66
N SER A 113 10.71 -7.25 -15.52
CA SER A 113 9.73 -6.16 -15.39
C SER A 113 9.85 -5.40 -14.07
N ILE A 114 10.23 -6.06 -12.98
CA ILE A 114 10.51 -5.40 -11.68
C ILE A 114 11.74 -4.49 -11.80
N ASP A 115 12.77 -4.92 -12.53
CA ASP A 115 13.98 -4.11 -12.77
C ASP A 115 13.68 -2.90 -13.66
N GLN A 116 12.85 -3.08 -14.68
CA GLN A 116 12.43 -2.01 -15.58
C GLN A 116 11.28 -1.15 -15.02
N GLN A 117 10.76 -1.45 -13.83
CA GLN A 117 9.58 -0.81 -13.24
C GLN A 117 8.35 -0.78 -14.18
N GLN A 118 8.13 -1.87 -14.92
CA GLN A 118 7.05 -2.01 -15.89
C GLN A 118 5.90 -2.88 -15.37
N ASN A 119 4.69 -2.50 -15.73
CA ASN A 119 3.50 -3.31 -15.47
C ASN A 119 3.50 -4.57 -16.35
N ARG A 120 3.19 -5.73 -15.77
CA ARG A 120 3.09 -7.00 -16.49
C ARG A 120 1.86 -7.79 -16.09
N LEU A 121 1.17 -8.36 -17.09
CA LEU A 121 0.09 -9.32 -16.89
C LEU A 121 0.64 -10.75 -16.95
N LEU A 122 0.49 -11.51 -15.87
CA LEU A 122 0.76 -12.95 -15.84
C LEU A 122 -0.55 -13.71 -16.09
N TRP A 123 -0.69 -14.26 -17.29
CA TRP A 123 -1.82 -15.12 -17.64
C TRP A 123 -1.44 -16.60 -17.51
N ALA A 124 -2.19 -17.38 -16.74
CA ALA A 124 -2.02 -18.83 -16.69
C ALA A 124 -3.32 -19.54 -16.30
N VAL A 125 -3.46 -20.79 -16.75
CA VAL A 125 -4.63 -21.65 -16.44
C VAL A 125 -4.69 -22.03 -14.95
N THR A 126 -5.84 -22.54 -14.48
CA THR A 126 -6.00 -23.07 -13.12
C THR A 126 -5.00 -24.21 -12.90
N GLY A 127 -4.37 -24.26 -11.72
CA GLY A 127 -3.33 -25.28 -11.41
C GLY A 127 -1.96 -25.07 -12.06
N ALA A 128 -1.75 -24.07 -12.91
CA ALA A 128 -0.46 -23.82 -13.55
C ALA A 128 0.65 -23.30 -12.60
N GLY A 129 0.32 -23.01 -11.35
CA GLY A 129 1.25 -22.48 -10.36
C GLY A 129 1.55 -20.98 -10.50
N LYS A 130 0.52 -20.14 -10.64
CA LYS A 130 0.67 -18.67 -10.78
C LYS A 130 1.41 -18.06 -9.59
N THR A 131 1.15 -18.56 -8.38
CA THR A 131 1.76 -18.10 -7.14
C THR A 131 3.25 -18.46 -7.10
N GLU A 132 3.56 -19.70 -7.48
CA GLU A 132 4.91 -20.26 -7.55
C GLU A 132 5.77 -19.48 -8.56
N MET A 133 5.19 -19.02 -9.67
CA MET A 133 5.89 -18.15 -10.63
C MET A 133 6.21 -16.75 -10.07
N LEU A 134 5.39 -16.22 -9.16
CA LEU A 134 5.56 -14.87 -8.56
C LEU A 134 6.62 -14.84 -7.47
N PHE A 135 6.78 -15.95 -6.74
CA PHE A 135 7.68 -16.09 -5.61
C PHE A 135 9.13 -15.61 -5.87
N PRO A 136 9.82 -16.03 -6.94
CA PRO A 136 11.16 -15.50 -7.24
C PRO A 136 11.17 -13.99 -7.54
N GLY A 137 10.10 -13.46 -8.15
CA GLY A 137 9.95 -12.03 -8.37
C GLY A 137 9.84 -11.24 -7.07
N ILE A 138 9.07 -11.75 -6.09
CA ILE A 138 8.94 -11.15 -4.76
C ILE A 138 10.30 -11.17 -4.04
N ASN A 139 10.99 -12.31 -4.06
CA ASN A 139 12.32 -12.42 -3.45
C ASN A 139 13.33 -11.45 -4.08
N HIS A 140 13.32 -11.31 -5.41
CA HIS A 140 14.15 -10.35 -6.12
C HIS A 140 13.81 -8.90 -5.73
N ALA A 141 12.53 -8.55 -5.60
CA ALA A 141 12.13 -7.23 -5.14
C ALA A 141 12.63 -6.94 -3.71
N LEU A 142 12.50 -7.91 -2.81
CA LEU A 142 12.95 -7.82 -1.42
C LEU A 142 14.46 -7.69 -1.29
N GLN A 143 15.23 -8.47 -2.06
CA GLN A 143 16.69 -8.36 -2.10
C GLN A 143 17.17 -6.99 -2.57
N ASN A 144 16.40 -6.35 -3.46
CA ASN A 144 16.66 -4.99 -3.93
C ASN A 144 16.06 -3.89 -3.03
N LYS A 145 15.65 -4.22 -1.80
CA LYS A 145 15.02 -3.31 -0.83
C LYS A 145 13.79 -2.56 -1.37
N LYS A 146 13.09 -3.15 -2.35
CA LYS A 146 11.83 -2.62 -2.86
C LYS A 146 10.69 -3.14 -1.99
N GLY A 147 9.80 -2.24 -1.56
CA GLY A 147 8.55 -2.63 -0.91
C GLY A 147 7.67 -3.41 -1.89
N TYR A 148 7.00 -4.46 -1.41
CA TYR A 148 6.05 -5.24 -2.19
C TYR A 148 4.69 -5.30 -1.48
N ALA A 149 3.61 -5.29 -2.26
CA ALA A 149 2.27 -5.55 -1.76
C ALA A 149 1.66 -6.64 -2.63
N TRP A 150 1.22 -7.73 -2.02
CA TRP A 150 0.52 -8.80 -2.72
C TRP A 150 -0.97 -8.75 -2.36
N LEU A 151 -1.79 -8.54 -3.38
CA LEU A 151 -3.24 -8.57 -3.26
C LEU A 151 -3.75 -9.89 -3.85
N ARG A 152 -4.32 -10.74 -3.00
CA ARG A 152 -5.05 -11.93 -3.43
C ARG A 152 -6.53 -11.71 -3.11
N PRO A 153 -7.39 -11.48 -4.11
CA PRO A 153 -8.82 -11.47 -3.87
C PRO A 153 -9.26 -12.90 -3.50
N GLU A 154 -9.79 -13.09 -2.30
CA GLU A 154 -10.56 -14.28 -1.97
C GLU A 154 -11.94 -14.12 -2.61
N LEU A 155 -12.14 -14.80 -3.74
CA LEU A 155 -13.47 -14.96 -4.30
C LEU A 155 -14.14 -16.12 -3.56
N THR A 156 -14.75 -15.85 -2.41
CA THR A 156 -15.78 -16.73 -1.86
C THR A 156 -17.02 -16.57 -2.73
N TRP A 157 -17.24 -17.53 -3.64
CA TRP A 157 -18.52 -17.65 -4.33
C TRP A 157 -19.58 -18.03 -3.29
N SER A 158 -20.53 -17.13 -3.03
CA SER A 158 -21.77 -17.40 -2.30
C SER A 158 -22.90 -17.58 -3.29
#